data_AF-A0A7X8MJM4-F1
#
_entry.id   AF-A0A7X8MJM4-F1
#
_cell.length_a   1.000
_cell.length_b   1.000
_cell.length_c   1.000
_cell.angle_alpha   90.00
_cell.angle_beta   90.00
_cell.angle_gamma   90.00
#
_symmetry.space_group_name_H-M   'P 1'
#
loop_
_entity.id
_entity.type
_entity.pdbx_description
1 polymer ?
#
loop_
_entity_poly.entity_id
_entity_poly.type
_entity_poly.pdbx_seq_one_letter_code
_entity_poly.pdbx_strand_id
1 'polypeptide(L)' 'MANVSMAIIFLLVAGLVLLFLVAGLLQYLWNITMPQVFNLNQVTYWQAFRLLLIAVILFGGPNIALG' A
#
# COMPACT_ATOMS: atom_id res chain seq x y z
N MET A 1 24.55 20.19 1.57
CA MET A 1 24.50 19.07 0.61
C MET A 1 24.22 17.74 1.31
N ALA A 2 24.89 17.37 2.40
CA ALA A 2 24.63 16.12 3.14
C ALA A 2 23.21 15.99 3.76
N ASN A 3 22.60 17.11 4.13
CA ASN A 3 21.26 17.21 4.74
C ASN A 3 20.10 16.84 3.79
N VAL A 4 20.21 17.19 2.51
CA VAL A 4 19.14 16.89 1.52
C VAL A 4 19.13 15.40 1.16
N SER A 5 20.31 14.79 0.98
CA SER A 5 20.41 13.35 0.69
C SER A 5 19.84 12.48 1.81
N MET A 6 20.09 12.85 3.07
CA MET A 6 19.52 12.13 4.23
C MET A 6 17.99 12.27 4.32
N ALA A 7 17.45 13.44 4.00
CA ALA A 7 16.00 13.66 3.98
C ALA A 7 15.30 12.80 2.90
N ILE A 8 15.88 12.70 1.71
CA ILE A 8 15.35 11.86 0.62
C ILE A 8 15.34 10.38 1.04
N ILE A 9 16.43 9.89 1.63
CA ILE A 9 16.51 8.51 2.12
C ILE A 9 15.43 8.26 3.18
N PHE A 10 15.24 9.18 4.12
CA PHE A 10 14.19 9.06 5.14
C PHE A 10 12.79 9.01 4.53
N LEU A 11 12.49 9.86 3.54
CA LEU A 11 11.21 9.86 2.83
C LEU A 11 10.95 8.54 2.08
N LEU A 12 11.97 7.99 1.42
CA LEU A 12 11.85 6.70 0.73
C LEU A 12 11.57 5.56 1.71
N VAL A 13 12.29 5.51 2.84
CA VAL A 13 12.08 4.51 3.88
C VAL A 13 10.70 4.65 4.50
N ALA A 14 10.26 5.88 4.81
CA ALA A 14 8.92 6.15 5.34
C ALA A 14 7.82 5.70 4.36
N GLY A 15 7.99 5.98 3.06
CA GLY A 15 7.06 5.52 2.02
C GLY A 15 6.99 4.00 1.93
N LEU A 16 8.12 3.30 2.04
CA LEU A 16 8.16 1.84 2.03
C LEU A 16 7.45 1.24 3.26
N VAL A 17 7.71 1.79 4.45
CA VAL A 17 7.03 1.35 5.68
C VAL A 17 5.52 1.57 5.57
N LEU A 18 5.10 2.74 5.06
CA LEU A 18 3.69 3.05 4.84
C LEU A 18 3.04 2.06 3.87
N LEU A 19 3.72 1.69 2.78
CA LEU A 19 3.22 0.70 1.82
C LEU A 19 2.94 -0.65 2.49
N PHE A 20 3.85 -1.14 3.33
CA PHE A 20 3.66 -2.39 4.06
C PHE A 20 2.54 -2.31 5.11
N LEU A 21 2.37 -1.17 5.77
CA LEU A 21 1.25 -0.94 6.70
C LEU A 21 -0.09 -0.94 5.96
N VAL A 22 -0.18 -0.25 4.82
CA VAL A 22 -1.38 -0.22 3.98
C VAL A 22 -1.72 -1.62 3.45
N ALA A 23 -0.72 -2.44 3.12
CA ALA A 23 -0.94 -3.84 2.73
C ALA A 23 -1.58 -4.67 3.84
N GLY A 24 -1.11 -4.51 5.08
CA GLY A 24 -1.70 -5.17 6.25
C GLY A 24 -3.12 -4.69 6.53
N LEU A 25 -3.36 -3.38 6.42
CA LEU A 25 -4.70 -2.82 6.56
C LEU A 25 -5.66 -3.34 5.49
N LEU A 26 -5.22 -3.39 4.22
CA LEU A 26 -6.03 -3.96 3.14
C LEU A 26 -6.35 -5.43 3.42
N GLN A 27 -5.38 -6.23 3.87
CA GLN A 27 -5.62 -7.63 4.22
C GLN A 27 -6.70 -7.76 5.29
N TYR A 28 -6.59 -6.97 6.37
CA TYR A 28 -7.55 -6.99 7.47
C TYR A 28 -8.96 -6.63 6.98
N LEU A 29 -9.09 -5.49 6.29
CA LEU A 29 -10.37 -5.02 5.77
C LEU A 29 -10.97 -5.96 4.74
N TRP A 30 -10.14 -6.53 3.87
CA TRP A 30 -10.56 -7.55 2.91
C TRP A 30 -11.15 -8.74 3.64
N ASN A 31 -10.43 -9.34 4.59
CA ASN A 31 -10.85 -10.58 5.25
C ASN A 31 -12.11 -10.47 6.10
N ILE A 32 -12.40 -9.29 6.65
CA ILE A 32 -13.65 -9.07 7.42
C ILE A 32 -14.85 -8.67 6.54
N THR A 33 -14.63 -8.11 5.34
CA THR A 33 -15.71 -7.52 4.53
C THR A 33 -15.95 -8.29 3.23
N MET A 34 -14.91 -8.50 2.43
CA MET A 34 -15.04 -8.99 1.05
C MET A 34 -15.54 -10.43 0.98
N PRO A 35 -15.05 -11.38 1.81
CA PRO A 35 -15.62 -12.72 1.91
C PRO A 35 -17.09 -12.73 2.31
N GLN A 36 -17.47 -11.90 3.28
CA GLN A 36 -18.84 -11.90 3.80
C GLN A 36 -19.85 -11.30 2.80
N VAL A 37 -19.49 -10.18 2.16
CA VAL A 37 -20.41 -9.44 1.29
C VAL A 37 -20.48 -10.04 -0.11
N PHE A 38 -19.36 -10.53 -0.63
CA PHE A 38 -19.23 -10.97 -2.02
C PHE A 38 -18.94 -12.47 -2.19
N ASN A 39 -18.95 -13.25 -1.09
CA ASN A 39 -18.62 -14.68 -1.10
C ASN A 39 -17.23 -14.97 -1.72
N LEU A 40 -16.25 -14.12 -1.41
CA LEU A 40 -14.87 -14.22 -1.88
C LEU A 40 -13.98 -14.99 -0.90
N ASN A 41 -12.81 -15.42 -1.37
CA ASN A 41 -11.81 -16.01 -0.49
C ASN A 41 -11.09 -14.96 0.36
N GLN A 42 -10.69 -15.37 1.57
CA GLN A 42 -9.74 -14.60 2.37
C GLN A 42 -8.38 -14.52 1.66
N VAL A 43 -7.65 -13.45 1.94
CA VAL A 43 -6.31 -13.19 1.40
C VAL A 43 -5.27 -13.20 2.51
N THR A 44 -4.11 -13.74 2.18
CA THR A 44 -2.89 -13.63 2.97
C THR A 44 -2.23 -12.28 2.75
N TYR A 45 -1.29 -11.91 3.63
CA TYR A 45 -0.55 -10.65 3.56
C TYR A 45 0.06 -10.39 2.17
N TRP A 46 0.74 -11.39 1.61
CA TRP A 46 1.37 -11.28 0.29
C TRP A 46 0.38 -11.18 -0.87
N GLN A 47 -0.82 -11.76 -0.73
CA GLN A 47 -1.89 -11.60 -1.71
C GLN A 47 -2.46 -10.18 -1.64
N ALA A 48 -2.70 -9.62 -0.45
CA ALA A 48 -3.13 -8.24 -0.27
C ALA A 48 -2.09 -7.23 -0.81
N PHE A 49 -0.79 -7.48 -0.57
CA PHE A 49 0.28 -6.67 -1.14
C PHE A 49 0.24 -6.63 -2.67
N ARG A 50 0.10 -7.79 -3.33
CA ARG A 50 -0.03 -7.88 -4.81
C ARG A 50 -1.29 -7.18 -5.30
N LEU A 51 -2.40 -7.27 -4.56
CA LEU A 51 -3.64 -6.57 -4.89
C LEU A 51 -3.46 -5.04 -4.83
N LEU A 52 -2.71 -4.50 -3.87
CA LEU A 52 -2.37 -3.07 -3.86
C LEU A 52 -1.57 -2.66 -5.09
N LEU A 53 -0.58 -3.45 -5.51
CA LEU A 53 0.19 -3.14 -6.72
C LEU A 53 -0.70 -3.12 -7.96
N ILE A 54 -1.61 -4.09 -8.08
CA ILE A 54 -2.61 -4.13 -9.16
C ILE A 54 -3.50 -2.88 -9.10
N ALA A 55 -3.98 -2.49 -7.91
CA ALA A 55 -4.80 -1.28 -7.76
C ALA A 55 -4.05 -0.01 -8.19
N VAL A 56 -2.77 0.14 -7.84
CA VAL A 56 -1.95 1.27 -8.29
C VAL A 56 -1.77 1.29 -9.81
N ILE A 57 -1.61 0.12 -10.44
CA ILE A 57 -1.48 0.02 -11.91
C ILE A 57 -2.80 0.40 -12.60
N LEU A 58 -3.94 -0.05 -12.07
CA LEU A 58 -5.25 0.14 -12.70
C LEU A 58 -5.86 1.52 -12.45
N PHE A 59 -5.74 2.03 -11.23
CA PHE A 59 -6.40 3.27 -10.80
C PHE A 59 -5.42 4.45 -10.68
N GLY A 60 -4.13 4.18 -10.88
CA GLY A 60 -3.06 5.16 -10.69
C GLY A 60 -2.59 5.26 -9.23
N GLY A 61 -1.41 5.86 -9.05
CA GLY A 61 -0.90 6.25 -7.74
C GLY A 61 -1.42 7.63 -7.31
N PRO A 62 -1.19 8.05 -6.05
CA PRO A 62 -1.51 9.40 -5.62
C PRO A 62 -0.82 10.43 -6.53
N ASN A 63 -1.60 11.32 -7.14
CA ASN A 63 -1.09 12.51 -7.81
C ASN A 63 -0.57 13.47 -6.74
N ILE A 64 0.68 13.26 -6.30
CA ILE A 64 1.34 14.22 -5.43
C ILE A 64 1.73 15.41 -6.30
N ALA A 65 0.89 16.45 -6.29
CA ALA A 65 1.25 17.75 -6.80
C ALA A 65 2.39 18.30 -5.93
N LEU A 66 3.62 17.99 -6.31
CA LEU A 66 4.80 18.65 -5.79
C LEU A 66 4.84 20.02 -6.46
N GLY A 67 4.14 20.98 -5.84
CA GLY A 67 4.20 22.40 -6.20
C GLY A 67 5.60 22.97 -6.02
#